data_AF-A0AAD2EMF2-F1
#
_entry.id   AF-A0AAD2EMF2-F1
#
_cell.length_a   1.000
_cell.length_b   1.000
_cell.length_c   1.000
_cell.angle_alpha   90.00
_cell.angle_beta   90.00
_cell.angle_gamma   90.00
#
_symmetry.space_group_name_H-M   'P 1'
#
loop_
_entity.id
_entity.type
_entity.pdbx_description
1 polymer ?
#
loop_
_entity_poly.entity_id
_entity_poly.type
_entity_poly.pdbx_seq_one_letter_code
_entity_poly.pdbx_strand_id
1 'polypeptide(L)' 'MAIQEVTHGSHVIFVDPLQRDDHRWTARFQICRAGHIVCDWEDVEMPEGFISAQLALSASVLLADHRLSSLPH' A
#
# COMPACT_ATOMS: atom_id res chain seq x y z
N MET A 1 -0.76 10.67 8.00
CA MET A 1 0.10 11.12 6.88
C MET A 1 -0.79 11.28 5.66
N ALA A 2 -0.43 12.07 4.65
CA ALA A 2 -1.22 12.12 3.42
C ALA A 2 -1.04 10.82 2.61
N ILE A 3 -2.03 10.46 1.79
CA ILE A 3 -1.89 9.39 0.80
C ILE A 3 -0.65 9.65 -0.06
N GLN A 4 0.15 8.62 -0.27
CA GLN A 4 1.35 8.64 -1.08
C GLN A 4 1.09 7.95 -2.41
N GLU A 5 1.64 8.52 -3.47
CA GLU A 5 1.61 7.93 -4.81
C GLU A 5 2.99 7.37 -5.15
N VAL A 6 3.04 6.11 -5.55
CA VAL A 6 4.28 5.41 -5.91
C VAL A 6 4.13 4.82 -7.30
N THR A 7 4.92 5.31 -8.26
CA THR A 7 4.94 4.77 -9.62
C THR A 7 5.80 3.50 -9.68
N HIS A 8 5.21 2.41 -10.19
CA HIS A 8 5.88 1.12 -10.35
C HIS A 8 5.62 0.53 -11.75
N GLY A 9 6.58 0.75 -12.66
CA GLY A 9 6.42 0.38 -14.07
C GLY A 9 5.26 1.15 -14.73
N SER A 10 4.26 0.42 -15.24
CA SER A 10 3.03 1.00 -15.82
C SER A 10 1.88 1.15 -14.82
N HIS A 11 2.15 0.87 -13.55
CA HIS A 11 1.18 0.93 -12.45
C HIS A 11 1.46 2.12 -11.54
N VAL A 12 0.41 2.61 -10.91
CA VAL A 12 0.46 3.59 -9.83
C VAL A 12 -0.11 2.92 -8.58
N ILE A 13 0.67 2.92 -7.50
CA ILE A 13 0.27 2.39 -6.21
C ILE A 13 -0.07 3.59 -5.31
N PHE A 14 -1.32 3.69 -4.90
CA PHE A 14 -1.74 4.63 -3.87
C PHE A 14 -1.60 3.94 -2.52
N VAL A 15 -0.86 4.54 -1.60
CA VAL A 15 -0.67 4.04 -0.25
C VAL A 15 -1.25 5.05 0.72
N ASP A 16 -2.12 4.62 1.61
CA ASP A 16 -2.71 5.44 2.67
C ASP A 16 -2.15 4.97 4.02
N PRO A 17 -1.11 5.64 4.58
CA PRO A 17 -0.58 5.30 5.88
C PRO A 17 -1.48 5.83 6.99
N LEU A 18 -1.98 4.92 7.81
CA LEU A 18 -2.91 5.19 8.89
C LEU A 18 -2.17 5.07 10.23
N GLN A 19 -2.39 6.02 11.14
CA GLN A 19 -1.85 5.92 12.50
C GLN A 19 -2.95 5.42 13.43
N ARG A 20 -2.63 4.39 14.20
CA ARG A 20 -3.48 3.82 15.25
C ARG A 20 -3.43 4.66 16.53
N ASP A 21 -4.38 4.43 17.43
CA ASP A 21 -4.45 5.11 18.74
C ASP A 21 -3.22 4.87 19.62
N ASP A 22 -2.51 3.76 19.43
CA ASP A 22 -1.27 3.41 20.13
C ASP A 22 0.01 3.98 19.49
N HIS A 23 -0.15 4.94 18.57
CA HIS A 23 0.90 5.57 17.77
C HIS A 23 1.65 4.64 16.81
N ARG A 24 1.27 3.37 16.69
CA ARG A 24 1.75 2.48 15.64
C ARG A 24 1.10 2.83 14.30
N TRP A 25 1.73 2.39 13.24
CA TRP A 25 1.28 2.65 11.89
C TRP A 25 0.72 1.38 11.26
N THR A 26 -0.28 1.54 10.41
CA THR A 26 -0.72 0.56 9.42
C THR A 26 -0.76 1.28 8.07
N ALA A 27 -1.11 0.56 7.02
CA ALA A 27 -1.41 1.18 5.75
C ALA A 27 -2.49 0.39 5.04
N ARG A 28 -3.04 0.98 3.99
CA ARG A 28 -3.75 0.27 2.93
C ARG A 28 -3.20 0.72 1.60
N PHE A 29 -3.29 -0.12 0.57
CA PHE A 29 -2.87 0.25 -0.78
C PHE A 29 -3.94 -0.06 -1.82
N GLN A 30 -3.95 0.71 -2.90
CA GLN A 30 -4.75 0.48 -4.11
C GLN A 30 -3.81 0.54 -5.31
N ILE A 31 -4.06 -0.28 -6.32
CA ILE A 31 -3.24 -0.29 -7.54
C ILE A 31 -4.08 0.12 -8.75
N CYS A 32 -3.57 1.09 -9.49
CA CYS A 32 -4.16 1.58 -10.72
C CYS A 32 -3.25 1.31 -11.92
N ARG A 33 -3.84 0.95 -13.07
CA ARG A 33 -3.18 0.82 -14.37
C ARG A 33 -3.94 1.66 -15.39
N ALA A 34 -3.27 2.62 -16.02
CA ALA A 34 -3.88 3.51 -17.03
C ALA A 34 -5.21 4.16 -16.57
N GLY A 35 -5.29 4.57 -15.30
CA GLY A 35 -6.49 5.19 -14.71
C GLY A 35 -7.58 4.21 -14.27
N HIS A 36 -7.38 2.90 -14.46
CA HIS A 36 -8.30 1.86 -13.99
C HIS A 36 -7.78 1.21 -12.71
N ILE A 37 -8.64 1.02 -11.72
CA ILE A 37 -8.33 0.27 -10.50
C ILE A 37 -8.23 -1.22 -10.87
N VAL A 38 -7.05 -1.81 -10.66
CA VAL A 38 -6.77 -3.25 -10.92
C VAL A 38 -6.69 -4.07 -9.63
N CYS A 39 -6.47 -3.40 -8.51
CA CYS A 39 -6.56 -3.97 -7.15
C CYS A 39 -7.15 -2.84 -6.29
N ASP A 40 -8.30 -3.11 -5.67
CA ASP A 40 -8.93 -2.14 -4.79
C ASP A 40 -8.16 -2.02 -3.47
N TRP A 41 -8.61 -1.16 -2.55
CA TRP A 41 -7.96 -0.98 -1.26
C TRP A 41 -7.81 -2.30 -0.50
N GLU A 42 -6.55 -2.69 -0.27
CA GLU A 42 -6.17 -3.82 0.57
C GLU A 42 -5.38 -3.32 1.79
N ASP A 43 -5.68 -3.89 2.95
CA ASP A 43 -5.02 -3.52 4.21
C ASP A 43 -3.65 -4.20 4.34
N VAL A 44 -2.71 -3.44 4.89
CA VAL A 44 -1.35 -3.85 5.22
C VAL A 44 -1.22 -3.84 6.72
N GLU A 45 -1.46 -5.00 7.31
CA GLU A 45 -1.50 -5.17 8.75
C GLU A 45 -0.33 -6.02 9.25
N MET A 46 0.34 -5.50 10.28
CA MET A 46 1.07 -6.32 11.23
C MET A 46 0.32 -6.22 12.56
N PRO A 47 0.16 -7.32 13.33
CA PRO A 47 -0.58 -7.29 14.60
C PRO A 47 -0.10 -6.19 15.55
N GLU A 48 1.21 -6.07 15.70
CA GLU A 48 1.91 -5.06 16.50
C GLU A 48 1.93 -3.65 15.88
N GLY A 49 1.56 -3.52 14.61
CA GLY A 49 1.70 -2.32 13.79
C GLY A 49 3.15 -1.94 13.51
N PHE A 50 3.36 -1.10 12.50
CA PHE A 50 4.67 -0.60 12.13
C PHE A 50 5.13 0.49 13.10
N ILE A 51 6.43 0.50 13.40
CA ILE A 51 7.02 1.54 14.28
C ILE A 51 7.12 2.91 13.61
N SER A 52 6.97 2.99 12.28
CA SER A 52 7.02 4.24 11.51
C SER A 52 6.16 4.17 10.25
N ALA A 53 5.72 5.34 9.77
CA ALA A 53 4.96 5.47 8.53
C ALA A 53 5.74 4.99 7.30
N GLN A 54 7.05 5.25 7.25
CA GLN A 54 7.91 4.78 6.16
C GLN A 54 7.95 3.25 6.07
N LEU A 55 7.93 2.53 7.20
CA LEU A 55 7.89 1.06 7.18
C LEU A 55 6.54 0.55 6.66
N ALA A 56 5.43 1.16 7.09
CA ALA A 56 4.10 0.84 6.56
C ALA A 56 4.03 1.09 5.04
N LEU A 57 4.64 2.17 4.56
CA LEU A 57 4.73 2.48 3.13
C LEU A 57 5.55 1.44 2.37
N SER A 58 6.75 1.11 2.86
CA SER A 58 7.61 0.11 2.22
C SER A 58 6.95 -1.26 2.17
N ALA A 59 6.29 -1.68 3.25
CA ALA A 59 5.53 -2.93 3.29
C ALA A 59 4.39 -2.93 2.26
N SER A 60 3.70 -1.80 2.11
CA SER A 60 2.63 -1.64 1.11
C SER A 60 3.14 -1.81 -0.32
N VAL A 61 4.28 -1.21 -0.66
CA VAL A 61 4.87 -1.35 -1.99
C VAL A 61 5.27 -2.80 -2.27
N LEU A 62 5.84 -3.50 -1.29
CA LEU A 62 6.23 -4.91 -1.43
C LEU A 62 5.02 -5.84 -1.63
N LEU A 63 3.94 -5.62 -0.87
CA LEU A 63 2.71 -6.39 -1.03
C LEU A 63 1.99 -6.08 -2.34
N ALA A 64 1.98 -4.81 -2.76
CA ALA A 64 1.43 -4.39 -4.04
C ALA A 64 2.18 -5.05 -5.22
N ASP A 65 3.52 -5.13 -5.16
CA ASP A 65 4.33 -5.84 -6.16
C ASP A 65 4.01 -7.34 -6.21
N HIS A 66 3.87 -7.97 -5.04
CA HIS A 66 3.44 -9.36 -4.94
C HIS A 66 2.03 -9.56 -5.55
N ARG A 67 1.09 -8.65 -5.28
CA ARG A 67 -0.25 -8.68 -5.86
C ARG A 67 -0.23 -8.55 -7.38
N LEU A 68 0.52 -7.60 -7.91
CA LEU A 68 0.69 -7.42 -9.36
C LEU A 68 1.22 -8.70 -10.04
N SER A 69 2.14 -9.40 -9.38
CA SER A 69 2.69 -10.66 -9.86
C SER A 69 1.66 -11.81 -9.88
N SER A 70 0.57 -11.68 -9.12
CA SER A 70 -0.51 -12.67 -9.02
C SER A 70 -1.73 -12.37 -9.91
N LEU A 71 -1.81 -11.18 -10.52
CA LEU A 71 -2.92 -10.80 -11.38
C LEU A 71 -2.81 -11.49 -12.76
N PRO A 72 -3.93 -12.00 -13.32
CA PRO A 72 -3.94 -12.50 -14.69
C PRO A 72 -3.63 -11.37 -15.68
N HIS A 73 -2.73 -11.64 -16.63
CA HIS A 73 -2.24 -10.68 -17.63
C HIS A 73 -3.28 -10.21 -18.63
#